data_AF-A0AAN6XVP7-F1
#
_entry.id   AF-A0AAN6XVP7-F1
#
_cell.length_a   1.000
_cell.length_b   1.000
_cell.length_c   1.000
_cell.angle_alpha   90.00
_cell.angle_beta   90.00
_cell.angle_gamma   90.00
#
_symmetry.space_group_name_H-M   'P 1'
#
loop_
_entity.id
_entity.type
_entity.pdbx_description
1 polymer ?
#
loop_
_entity_poly.entity_id
_entity_poly.type
_entity_poly.pdbx_seq_one_letter_code
_entity_poly.pdbx_strand_id
1 'polypeptide(L)'
;MRLRDVPVSIPVPRVYCSFVHKNRAYILMERIQGQPLAKVWKALSDADRESIFTQLRGMIMELRALQPPPGTGVESSGAGSLRDSRIARSRSRFGPFRTIQDFLFFL
;
A
#
# COMPACT_ATOMS: atom_id res chain seq x y z
N MET A 1 10.63 2.67 -10.52
CA MET A 1 9.38 2.99 -9.81
C MET A 1 9.49 4.43 -9.32
N ARG A 2 8.82 5.40 -9.97
CA ARG A 2 8.76 6.78 -9.47
C ARG A 2 7.55 6.88 -8.55
N LEU A 3 7.78 6.96 -7.24
CA LEU A 3 6.76 7.40 -6.30
C LEU A 3 6.58 8.91 -6.53
N ARG A 4 5.35 9.37 -6.73
CA ARG A 4 5.06 10.80 -6.87
C ARG A 4 5.21 11.48 -5.52
N ASP A 5 5.73 12.69 -5.52
CA ASP A 5 5.77 13.60 -4.38
C ASP A 5 4.40 14.27 -4.16
N VAL A 6 3.34 13.47 -3.97
CA VAL A 6 2.11 14.04 -3.41
C VAL A 6 2.37 14.22 -1.92
N PRO A 7 2.31 15.45 -1.37
CA PRO A 7 2.44 15.65 0.06
C PRO A 7 1.22 15.00 0.71
N VAL A 8 1.41 13.77 1.17
CA VAL A 8 0.48 13.10 2.06
C VAL A 8 1.03 13.22 3.48
N SER A 9 0.17 13.53 4.44
CA SER A 9 0.54 13.58 5.87
C SER A 9 1.01 12.21 6.40
N ILE A 10 0.76 11.15 5.62
CA ILE A 10 1.20 9.79 5.88
C ILE A 10 2.74 9.73 5.86
N PRO A 11 3.39 9.27 6.93
CA PRO A 11 4.83 9.09 6.94
C PRO A 11 5.23 7.94 6.01
N VAL A 12 5.82 8.27 4.85
CA VAL A 12 6.34 7.31 3.87
C VAL A 12 7.87 7.33 3.92
N PRO A 13 8.55 6.17 4.03
CA PRO A 13 10.02 6.15 4.09
C PRO A 13 10.60 6.59 2.75
N ARG A 14 11.69 7.37 2.79
CA ARG A 14 12.42 7.71 1.57
C ARG A 14 13.02 6.46 0.94
N VAL A 15 12.72 6.19 -0.33
CA VAL A 15 13.35 5.10 -1.09
C VAL A 15 14.71 5.57 -1.62
N TYR A 16 15.78 4.84 -1.28
CA TYR A 16 17.13 5.11 -1.77
C TYR A 16 17.37 4.42 -3.12
N CYS A 17 17.02 3.14 -3.24
CA CYS A 17 17.11 2.41 -4.50
C CYS A 17 16.23 1.15 -4.50
N SER A 18 16.01 0.61 -5.69
CA SER A 18 15.40 -0.71 -5.89
C SER A 18 16.24 -1.51 -6.87
N PHE A 19 16.53 -2.78 -6.56
CA PHE A 19 17.37 -3.62 -7.40
C PHE A 19 16.96 -5.10 -7.31
N VAL A 20 17.39 -5.90 -8.28
CA VAL A 20 17.18 -7.36 -8.27
C VAL A 20 18.51 -8.05 -7.96
N HIS A 21 18.50 -8.95 -6.97
CA HIS A 21 19.65 -9.78 -6.64
C HIS A 21 19.19 -11.23 -6.42
N LYS A 22 19.86 -12.19 -7.07
CA LYS A 22 19.50 -13.63 -7.00
C LYS A 22 18.00 -13.89 -7.22
N ASN A 23 17.45 -13.29 -8.27
CA ASN A 23 16.02 -13.38 -8.65
C ASN A 23 15.04 -12.90 -7.56
N ARG A 24 15.46 -11.98 -6.69
CA ARG A 24 14.61 -11.34 -5.67
C ARG A 24 14.69 -9.82 -5.82
N ALA A 25 13.54 -9.16 -5.80
CA ALA A 25 13.46 -7.70 -5.80
C ALA A 25 13.67 -7.16 -4.38
N TYR A 26 14.54 -6.16 -4.25
CA TYR A 26 14.84 -5.45 -3.03
C TYR A 26 14.50 -3.97 -3.19
N ILE A 27 13.99 -3.38 -2.11
CA ILE A 27 13.79 -1.93 -1.99
C ILE A 27 14.57 -1.51 -0.75
N LEU A 28 15.60 -0.69 -0.96
CA LEU A 28 16.36 -0.07 0.11
C LEU A 28 15.71 1.28 0.40
N MET A 29 15.30 1.48 1.65
CA MET A 29 14.54 2.65 2.08
C MET A 29 14.91 3.06 3.51
N GLU A 30 14.57 4.28 3.87
CA GLU A 30 14.74 4.85 5.20
C GLU A 30 14.06 4.01 6.27
N ARG A 31 14.73 3.86 7.42
CA ARG A 31 14.17 3.23 8.61
C ARG A 31 13.30 4.24 9.35
N ILE A 32 11.98 4.05 9.30
CA ILE A 32 11.07 4.79 10.19
C ILE A 32 11.36 4.39 11.65
N GLN A 33 11.64 5.38 12.48
CA GLN A 33 11.88 5.20 13.91
C GLN A 33 10.57 4.96 14.66
N GLY A 34 10.62 4.08 15.67
CA GLY A 34 9.46 3.74 16.49
C GLY A 34 9.35 2.25 16.80
N GLN A 35 8.30 1.89 17.53
CA GLN A 35 7.98 0.50 17.85
C GLN A 35 6.83 0.01 16.95
N PRO A 36 6.89 -1.24 16.46
CA PRO A 36 5.75 -1.83 15.77
C PRO A 36 4.50 -1.81 16.65
N LEU A 37 3.36 -1.37 16.12
CA LEU A 37 2.11 -1.27 16.87
C LEU A 37 1.73 -2.60 17.54
N ALA A 38 1.94 -3.72 16.84
CA ALA A 38 1.69 -5.06 17.36
C ALA A 38 2.49 -5.38 18.65
N LYS A 39 3.67 -4.79 18.84
CA LYS A 39 4.50 -4.98 20.02
C LYS A 39 3.96 -4.24 21.24
N VAL A 40 3.37 -3.07 21.03
CA VAL A 40 2.90 -2.19 22.12
C VAL A 40 1.39 -2.28 22.37
N TRP A 41 0.63 -2.89 21.47
CA TRP A 41 -0.84 -2.89 21.46
C TRP A 41 -1.51 -3.22 22.80
N LYS A 42 -1.00 -4.25 23.49
CA LYS A 42 -1.55 -4.71 24.78
C LYS A 42 -1.30 -3.71 25.92
N ALA A 43 -0.24 -2.91 25.83
CA ALA A 43 0.15 -1.93 26.83
C ALA A 43 -0.52 -0.56 26.64
N LEU A 44 -1.15 -0.33 25.48
CA LEU A 44 -1.86 0.92 25.19
C LEU A 44 -3.13 1.03 26.04
N SER A 45 -3.41 2.24 26.53
CA SER A 45 -4.72 2.56 27.10
C SER A 45 -5.79 2.66 26.02
N ASP A 46 -7.06 2.68 26.41
CA ASP A 46 -8.15 2.87 25.43
C ASP A 46 -8.10 4.27 24.79
N ALA A 47 -7.65 5.29 25.53
CA ALA A 47 -7.44 6.63 24.99
C ALA A 47 -6.32 6.65 23.92
N ASP A 48 -5.22 5.92 24.15
CA ASP A 48 -4.15 5.81 23.15
C ASP A 48 -4.62 5.09 21.89
N ARG A 49 -5.41 4.02 22.05
CA ARG A 49 -6.00 3.29 20.91
C ARG A 49 -6.93 4.18 20.10
N GLU A 50 -7.79 4.97 20.76
CA GLU A 50 -8.71 5.89 20.09
C GLU A 50 -7.95 6.98 19.31
N SER A 51 -6.89 7.53 19.89
CA SER A 51 -6.01 8.49 19.21
C SER A 51 -5.37 7.87 17.97
N ILE A 52 -4.87 6.63 18.06
CA ILE A 52 -4.28 5.91 16.93
C ILE A 52 -5.34 5.66 15.84
N PHE A 53 -6.55 5.25 16.20
CA PHE A 53 -7.64 5.05 15.24
C PHE A 53 -8.01 6.35 14.53
N THR A 54 -8.05 7.46 15.25
CA THR A 54 -8.30 8.79 14.67
C THR A 54 -7.23 9.15 13.64
N GLN A 55 -5.95 8.93 13.95
CA GLN A 55 -4.84 9.17 13.02
C GLN A 55 -4.92 8.26 11.79
N LEU A 56 -5.12 6.94 12.00
CA LEU A 56 -5.24 5.97 10.90
C LEU A 56 -6.42 6.28 9.97
N ARG A 57 -7.55 6.71 10.54
CA ARG A 57 -8.72 7.15 9.77
C ARG A 57 -8.35 8.31 8.85
N GLY A 58 -7.66 9.33 9.37
CA GLY A 58 -7.18 10.46 8.58
C GLY A 58 -6.28 10.02 7.43
N MET A 59 -5.28 9.19 7.72
CA MET A 59 -4.34 8.66 6.73
C MET A 59 -5.05 7.84 5.63
N ILE A 60 -6.00 6.98 6.00
CA ILE A 60 -6.76 6.18 5.02
C ILE A 60 -7.66 7.07 4.15
N MET A 61 -8.28 8.10 4.73
CA MET A 61 -9.10 9.05 3.97
C MET A 61 -8.25 9.81 2.94
N GLU A 62 -7.07 10.30 3.35
CA GLU A 62 -6.12 10.97 2.46
C GLU A 62 -5.66 10.06 1.32
N LEU A 63 -5.27 8.81 1.63
CA LEU A 63 -4.88 7.82 0.63
C LEU A 63 -6.00 7.53 -0.38
N ARG A 64 -7.25 7.43 0.08
CA ARG A 64 -8.42 7.17 -0.77
C ARG A 64 -8.83 8.37 -1.62
N ALA A 65 -8.46 9.59 -1.22
CA ALA A 65 -8.76 10.80 -1.98
C ALA A 65 -7.83 10.97 -3.20
N LEU A 66 -6.69 10.28 -3.23
CA LEU A 66 -5.74 10.33 -4.34
C LEU A 66 -6.39 9.87 -5.64
N GLN A 67 -6.35 10.75 -6.64
CA GLN A 67 -6.84 10.41 -7.98
C GLN A 67 -5.78 9.64 -8.77
N PRO A 68 -6.11 8.49 -9.36
CA PRO A 68 -5.21 7.80 -10.25
C PRO A 68 -5.04 8.63 -11.54
N PRO A 69 -3.91 8.50 -12.26
CA PRO A 69 -3.76 9.09 -13.58
C PRO A 69 -4.88 8.70 -14.54
N PRO A 70 -5.19 9.54 -15.53
CA PRO A 70 -6.07 9.16 -16.62
C PRO A 70 -5.65 7.83 -17.25
N GLY A 71 -6.61 6.94 -17.47
CA GLY A 71 -6.37 5.63 -18.09
C GLY A 71 -5.80 4.55 -17.18
N THR A 72 -5.61 4.83 -15.88
CA THR A 72 -5.14 3.81 -14.92
C THR A 72 -6.25 2.80 -14.64
N GLY A 73 -5.96 1.52 -14.89
CA GLY A 73 -6.83 0.40 -14.54
C GLY A 73 -6.57 -0.15 -13.13
N VAL A 74 -7.15 -1.30 -12.81
CA VAL A 74 -6.74 -2.10 -11.65
C VAL A 74 -5.58 -2.99 -12.09
N GLU A 75 -4.36 -2.49 -11.89
CA GLU A 75 -3.14 -3.04 -12.47
C GLU A 75 -1.91 -2.86 -11.55
N SER A 76 -0.82 -3.56 -11.84
CA SER A 76 0.44 -3.35 -11.14
C SER A 76 1.07 -2.00 -11.51
N SER A 77 2.05 -1.55 -10.73
CA SER A 77 2.76 -0.28 -10.99
C SER A 77 3.46 -0.19 -12.36
N GLY A 78 3.58 -1.30 -13.09
CA GLY A 78 4.08 -1.38 -14.47
C GLY A 78 3.00 -1.73 -15.49
N ALA A 79 1.72 -1.46 -15.20
CA ALA A 79 0.57 -1.77 -16.05
C ALA A 79 0.36 -3.27 -16.39
N GLY A 80 0.93 -4.17 -15.58
CA GLY A 80 0.83 -5.62 -15.77
C GLY A 80 -0.08 -6.31 -14.74
N SER A 81 -0.15 -7.65 -14.84
CA SER A 81 -0.93 -8.51 -13.96
C SER A 81 -0.58 -8.37 -12.47
N LEU A 82 -1.57 -8.56 -11.62
CA LEU A 82 -1.54 -8.45 -10.17
C LEU A 82 -1.25 -9.78 -9.48
N ARG A 83 -0.85 -9.69 -8.21
CA ARG A 83 -0.81 -10.81 -7.26
C ARG A 83 -1.17 -10.28 -5.88
N ASP A 84 -2.22 -10.82 -5.26
CA ASP A 84 -2.69 -10.42 -3.93
C ASP A 84 -3.04 -11.67 -3.14
N SER A 85 -2.27 -11.96 -2.09
CA SER A 85 -2.44 -13.16 -1.26
C SER A 85 -3.75 -13.19 -0.45
N ARG A 86 -4.49 -12.08 -0.38
CA ARG A 86 -5.79 -12.00 0.31
C ARG A 86 -6.95 -12.50 -0.56
N ILE A 87 -6.76 -12.61 -1.86
CA ILE A 87 -7.79 -13.07 -2.79
C ILE A 87 -7.66 -14.58 -2.95
N ALA A 88 -8.64 -15.35 -2.46
CA ALA A 88 -8.56 -16.82 -2.45
C ALA A 88 -8.36 -17.44 -3.85
N ARG A 89 -8.87 -16.77 -4.90
CA ARG A 89 -8.75 -17.21 -6.31
C ARG A 89 -7.41 -16.85 -6.96
N SER A 90 -6.50 -16.15 -6.28
CA SER A 90 -5.25 -15.61 -6.86
C SER A 90 -4.04 -16.57 -6.80
N ARG A 91 -4.26 -17.89 -6.88
CA ARG A 91 -3.13 -18.86 -6.96
C ARG A 91 -2.17 -18.52 -8.11
N SER A 92 -2.68 -17.92 -9.18
CA SER A 92 -1.93 -17.35 -10.31
C SER A 92 -2.07 -15.82 -10.37
N ARG A 93 -1.21 -15.16 -11.17
CA ARG A 93 -1.38 -13.73 -11.47
C ARG A 93 -2.72 -13.49 -12.18
N PHE A 94 -3.35 -12.34 -11.95
CA PHE A 94 -4.68 -12.00 -12.49
C PHE A 94 -4.75 -10.53 -12.94
N GLY A 95 -5.77 -10.15 -13.70
CA GLY A 95 -5.80 -8.84 -14.36
C GLY A 95 -4.67 -8.67 -15.40
N PRO A 96 -4.35 -7.44 -15.83
CA PRO A 96 -4.93 -6.17 -15.36
C PRO A 96 -6.40 -6.02 -15.76
N PHE A 97 -7.14 -5.18 -15.05
CA PHE A 97 -8.53 -4.85 -15.37
C PHE A 97 -8.64 -3.41 -15.81
N ARG A 98 -9.41 -3.15 -16.87
CA ARG A 98 -9.57 -1.78 -17.40
C ARG A 98 -10.36 -0.90 -16.45
N THR A 99 -11.36 -1.46 -15.77
CA THR A 99 -12.22 -0.74 -14.83
C THR A 99 -12.26 -1.42 -13.47
N ILE A 100 -12.66 -0.64 -12.45
CA ILE A 100 -12.98 -1.20 -11.12
C ILE A 100 -14.11 -2.23 -11.24
N GLN A 101 -15.08 -2.01 -12.12
CA GLN A 101 -16.20 -2.93 -12.32
C GLN A 101 -15.75 -4.31 -12.81
N ASP A 102 -14.82 -4.37 -13.76
CA ASP A 102 -14.24 -5.62 -14.26
C ASP A 102 -13.50 -6.39 -13.15
N PHE A 103 -12.80 -5.66 -12.27
CA PHE A 103 -12.14 -6.26 -11.11
C PHE A 103 -13.17 -6.80 -10.09
N LEU A 104 -14.24 -6.07 -9.82
CA LEU A 104 -15.30 -6.52 -8.90
C LEU A 104 -16.05 -7.74 -9.43
N PHE A 105 -16.23 -7.87 -10.75
CA PHE A 105 -16.81 -9.07 -11.37
C PHE A 105 -15.90 -10.31 -11.24
N PHE A 106 -14.59 -10.09 -11.17
CA PHE A 106 -13.61 -11.17 -11.00
C PHE A 106 -13.54 -11.74 -9.57
N LEU A 107 -13.73 -10.89 -8.54
CA LEU A 107 -13.68 -11.29 -7.13
C LEU A 107 -14.73 -12.37 -6.82
#